data_AF-A0A842S027-F1
#
_entry.id   AF-A0A842S027-F1
#
_cell.length_a   1.000
_cell.length_b   1.000
_cell.length_c   1.000
_cell.angle_alpha   90.00
_cell.angle_beta   90.00
_cell.angle_gamma   90.00
#
_symmetry.space_group_name_H-M   'P 1'
#
loop_
_entity.id
_entity.type
_entity.pdbx_description
1 polymer ?
#
loop_
_entity_poly.entity_id
_entity_poly.type
_entity_poly.pdbx_seq_one_letter_code
_entity_poly.pdbx_strand_id
1 'polypeptide(L)'
;MKDNPIILGVDDATFRFDQSYNNTYLIGVVCQGTRMVEVVKEKIQIDGNDSTESIIKLIKKNHNNIQYVATHTITFGGFNLMDIYEVYNKTHIPIIAVTERKVDLHAVKNALLKRFPAKYNEKISCIARAGNLFETEISTAAGKSKLYYHSIGIGIEEVEKLLEIISIDSKLPECVRMAHIIGRAFRNY
;
A
#
# COMPACT_ATOMS: atom_id res chain seq x y z
N MET A 1 -4.38 -21.33 5.02
CA MET A 1 -3.28 -20.37 4.77
C MET A 1 -1.98 -21.00 5.25
N LYS A 2 -0.84 -20.78 4.59
CA LYS A 2 0.46 -21.28 5.08
C LYS A 2 0.85 -20.50 6.33
N ASP A 3 1.60 -21.12 7.24
CA ASP A 3 2.09 -20.46 8.46
C ASP A 3 3.09 -19.34 8.17
N ASN A 4 3.76 -19.41 7.01
CA ASN A 4 4.76 -18.45 6.56
C ASN A 4 4.43 -17.97 5.13
N PRO A 5 3.37 -17.16 4.96
CA PRO A 5 3.01 -16.59 3.66
C PRO A 5 4.15 -15.72 3.13
N ILE A 6 4.28 -15.56 1.81
CA ILE A 6 5.28 -14.67 1.23
C ILE A 6 4.58 -13.42 0.70
N ILE A 7 4.88 -12.27 1.30
CA ILE A 7 4.17 -11.00 1.05
C ILE A 7 5.16 -9.93 0.64
N LEU A 8 4.79 -9.13 -0.35
CA LEU A 8 5.43 -7.87 -0.64
C LEU A 8 4.68 -6.74 0.10
N GLY A 9 5.32 -6.14 1.10
CA GLY A 9 4.87 -4.92 1.75
C GLY A 9 5.38 -3.69 1.00
N VAL A 10 4.54 -2.69 0.72
CA VAL A 10 4.93 -1.48 -0.01
C VAL A 10 4.49 -0.22 0.74
N ASP A 11 5.41 0.73 0.83
CA ASP A 11 5.16 2.10 1.28
C ASP A 11 6.05 3.09 0.50
N ASP A 12 5.74 4.38 0.50
CA ASP A 12 6.58 5.39 -0.13
C ASP A 12 7.62 6.00 0.82
N ALA A 13 8.77 6.35 0.25
CA ALA A 13 9.83 7.04 0.94
C ALA A 13 9.42 8.48 1.28
N THR A 14 9.98 9.03 2.36
CA THR A 14 9.71 10.44 2.71
C THR A 14 10.14 11.36 1.58
N PHE A 15 9.31 12.34 1.27
CA PHE A 15 9.55 13.32 0.21
C PHE A 15 9.18 14.72 0.67
N ARG A 16 9.67 15.73 -0.05
CA ARG A 16 9.34 17.14 0.16
C ARG A 16 8.56 17.67 -1.03
N PHE A 17 7.60 18.56 -0.77
CA PHE A 17 6.91 19.32 -1.81
C PHE A 17 7.75 20.55 -2.23
N ASP A 18 9.04 20.37 -2.48
CA ASP A 18 9.88 21.41 -3.07
C ASP A 18 10.03 21.20 -4.59
N GLN A 19 10.24 22.28 -5.34
CA GLN A 19 10.29 22.21 -6.81
C GLN A 19 11.53 21.51 -7.36
N SER A 20 12.51 21.21 -6.51
CA SER A 20 13.79 20.62 -6.90
C SER A 20 13.68 19.11 -7.11
N TYR A 21 12.71 18.45 -6.46
CA TYR A 21 12.49 17.01 -6.55
C TYR A 21 11.03 16.68 -6.84
N ASN A 22 10.77 16.17 -8.04
CA ASN A 22 9.42 15.77 -8.48
C ASN A 22 9.15 14.26 -8.33
N ASN A 23 10.04 13.53 -7.66
CA ASN A 23 9.95 12.08 -7.54
C ASN A 23 10.23 11.63 -6.10
N THR A 24 9.62 10.51 -5.71
CA THR A 24 9.97 9.74 -4.52
C THR A 24 10.24 8.28 -4.90
N TYR A 25 10.54 7.43 -3.92
CA TYR A 25 10.67 5.99 -4.12
C TYR A 25 9.48 5.26 -3.49
N LEU A 26 8.97 4.26 -4.20
CA LEU A 26 8.26 3.15 -3.57
C LEU A 26 9.29 2.19 -3.01
N ILE A 27 9.16 1.85 -1.74
CA ILE A 27 9.96 0.86 -1.05
C ILE A 27 9.12 -0.41 -0.93
N GLY A 28 9.61 -1.51 -1.50
CA GLY A 28 9.02 -2.83 -1.36
C GLY A 28 9.87 -3.70 -0.44
N VAL A 29 9.25 -4.37 0.51
CA VAL A 29 9.88 -5.32 1.42
C VAL A 29 9.20 -6.67 1.27
N VAL A 30 9.93 -7.67 0.80
CA VAL A 30 9.45 -9.05 0.72
C VAL A 30 9.68 -9.70 2.08
N CYS A 31 8.60 -10.20 2.69
CA CYS A 31 8.66 -10.99 3.92
C CYS A 31 8.16 -12.41 3.70
N GLN A 32 8.77 -13.36 4.41
CA GLN A 32 8.21 -14.68 4.66
C GLN A 32 7.67 -14.71 6.10
N GLY A 33 6.34 -14.75 6.23
CA GLY A 33 5.64 -14.38 7.46
C GLY A 33 5.98 -12.93 7.80
N THR A 34 6.72 -12.74 8.89
CA THR A 34 7.19 -11.42 9.35
C THR A 34 8.69 -11.19 9.15
N ARG A 35 9.41 -12.17 8.60
CA ARG A 35 10.86 -12.08 8.39
C ARG A 35 11.16 -11.45 7.04
N MET A 36 11.91 -10.35 7.04
CA MET A 36 12.42 -9.73 5.82
C MET A 36 13.33 -10.70 5.06
N VAL A 37 13.09 -10.84 3.76
CA VAL A 37 13.87 -11.64 2.82
C VAL A 37 14.61 -10.74 1.85
N GLU A 38 13.95 -9.69 1.35
CA GLU A 38 14.50 -8.81 0.32
C GLU A 38 13.91 -7.40 0.42
N VAL A 39 14.68 -6.40 0.00
CA VAL A 39 14.22 -5.01 -0.17
C VAL A 39 14.44 -4.59 -1.62
N VAL A 40 13.37 -4.11 -2.24
CA VAL A 40 13.35 -3.59 -3.60
C VAL A 40 12.81 -2.15 -3.61
N LYS A 41 13.07 -1.41 -4.69
CA LYS A 41 12.52 -0.07 -4.85
C LYS A 41 12.21 0.26 -6.31
N GLU A 42 11.28 1.18 -6.49
CA GLU A 42 10.96 1.83 -7.76
C GLU A 42 10.83 3.33 -7.56
N LYS A 43 11.08 4.11 -8.62
CA LYS A 43 10.92 5.56 -8.58
C LYS A 43 9.52 5.92 -9.11
N ILE A 44 8.83 6.82 -8.43
CA ILE A 44 7.51 7.33 -8.83
C ILE A 44 7.49 8.86 -8.79
N GLN A 45 6.60 9.45 -9.57
CA GLN A 45 6.35 10.89 -9.54
C GLN A 45 5.49 11.28 -8.33
N ILE A 46 5.87 12.37 -7.65
CA ILE A 46 5.05 12.97 -6.59
C ILE A 46 3.78 13.54 -7.23
N ASP A 47 2.61 13.24 -6.65
CA ASP A 47 1.29 13.59 -7.18
C ASP A 47 1.04 13.10 -8.63
N GLY A 48 1.83 12.12 -9.08
CA GLY A 48 1.81 11.53 -10.42
C GLY A 48 0.65 10.56 -10.68
N ASN A 49 0.84 9.72 -11.70
CA ASN A 49 -0.10 8.66 -12.10
C ASN A 49 0.63 7.31 -12.40
N ASP A 50 1.90 7.17 -12.00
CA ASP A 50 2.76 6.01 -12.30
C ASP A 50 2.89 4.99 -11.14
N SER A 51 2.15 5.17 -10.03
CA SER A 51 2.13 4.22 -8.91
C SER A 51 1.71 2.81 -9.32
N THR A 52 0.62 2.68 -10.09
CA THR A 52 0.11 1.36 -10.55
C THR A 52 1.18 0.58 -11.31
N GLU A 53 1.78 1.18 -12.34
CA GLU A 53 2.81 0.52 -13.13
C GLU A 53 4.05 0.17 -12.31
N SER A 54 4.44 1.05 -11.38
CA SER A 54 5.61 0.84 -10.52
C SER A 54 5.41 -0.29 -9.54
N ILE A 55 4.20 -0.45 -8.97
CA ILE A 55 3.86 -1.58 -8.11
C ILE A 55 3.86 -2.89 -8.90
N ILE A 56 3.32 -2.89 -10.13
CA ILE A 56 3.41 -4.06 -11.02
C ILE A 56 4.87 -4.44 -11.30
N LYS A 57 5.76 -3.45 -11.50
CA LYS A 57 7.20 -3.71 -11.68
C LYS A 57 7.83 -4.33 -10.44
N LEU A 58 7.52 -3.81 -9.24
CA LEU A 58 7.99 -4.38 -7.97
C LEU A 58 7.55 -5.83 -7.79
N ILE A 59 6.30 -6.13 -8.11
CA ILE A 59 5.75 -7.49 -8.07
C ILE A 59 6.49 -8.39 -9.06
N LYS A 60 6.62 -7.96 -10.32
CA LYS A 60 7.24 -8.77 -11.40
C LYS A 60 8.72 -9.07 -11.15
N LYS A 61 9.46 -8.17 -10.53
CA LYS A 61 10.87 -8.41 -10.14
C LYS A 61 11.01 -9.61 -9.18
N ASN A 62 9.96 -9.95 -8.45
CA ASN A 62 9.97 -10.91 -7.34
C ASN A 62 8.95 -12.06 -7.55
N HIS A 63 8.45 -12.24 -8.77
CA HIS A 63 7.22 -12.99 -9.07
C HIS A 63 7.23 -14.47 -8.64
N ASN A 64 8.41 -15.09 -8.53
CA ASN A 64 8.47 -16.55 -8.34
C ASN A 64 7.96 -17.01 -6.97
N ASN A 65 7.80 -16.10 -5.99
CA ASN A 65 7.44 -16.49 -4.62
C ASN A 65 6.35 -15.63 -3.96
N ILE A 66 6.00 -14.45 -4.49
CA ILE A 66 5.00 -13.57 -3.85
C ILE A 66 3.61 -14.20 -3.95
N GLN A 67 2.93 -14.31 -2.81
CA GLN A 67 1.56 -14.81 -2.69
C GLN A 67 0.55 -13.68 -2.44
N TYR A 68 0.98 -12.59 -1.80
CA TYR A 68 0.13 -11.45 -1.46
C TYR A 68 0.91 -10.14 -1.57
N VAL A 69 0.20 -9.03 -1.77
CA VAL A 69 0.75 -7.68 -1.68
C VAL A 69 0.00 -6.93 -0.58
N ALA A 70 0.75 -6.29 0.32
CA ALA A 70 0.19 -5.39 1.33
C ALA A 70 0.74 -3.98 1.11
N THR A 71 -0.10 -2.95 1.13
CA THR A 71 0.33 -1.56 0.97
C THR A 71 -0.15 -0.66 2.11
N HIS A 72 0.60 0.38 2.46
CA HIS A 72 0.20 1.30 3.56
C HIS A 72 -1.08 2.08 3.27
N THR A 73 -1.34 2.41 2.01
CA THR A 73 -2.61 2.97 1.50
C THR A 73 -2.79 2.64 0.01
N ILE A 74 -3.84 3.18 -0.63
CA ILE A 74 -3.99 3.17 -2.10
C ILE A 74 -3.34 4.38 -2.79
N THR A 75 -2.64 5.24 -2.05
CA THR A 75 -2.01 6.47 -2.54
C THR A 75 -0.54 6.51 -2.14
N PHE A 76 0.32 6.97 -3.03
CA PHE A 76 1.75 7.12 -2.75
C PHE A 76 2.23 8.47 -3.25
N GLY A 77 3.34 8.98 -2.69
CA GLY A 77 3.94 10.25 -3.13
C GLY A 77 2.92 11.39 -3.13
N GLY A 78 1.99 11.42 -2.18
CA GLY A 78 0.82 12.30 -2.21
C GLY A 78 -0.38 11.65 -2.89
N PHE A 79 -0.87 12.23 -3.99
CA PHE A 79 -2.07 11.80 -4.70
C PHE A 79 -1.80 10.87 -5.90
N ASN A 80 -0.65 10.18 -5.94
CA ASN A 80 -0.35 9.18 -6.96
C ASN A 80 -1.06 7.86 -6.61
N LEU A 81 -2.31 7.76 -7.06
CA LEU A 81 -3.21 6.65 -6.76
C LEU A 81 -2.76 5.36 -7.45
N MET A 82 -2.77 4.28 -6.68
CA MET A 82 -2.71 2.92 -7.19
C MET A 82 -4.12 2.44 -7.54
N ASP A 83 -4.28 1.99 -8.77
CA ASP A 83 -5.45 1.26 -9.21
C ASP A 83 -5.32 -0.21 -8.83
N ILE A 84 -5.91 -0.58 -7.69
CA ILE A 84 -5.81 -1.93 -7.13
C ILE A 84 -6.37 -2.98 -8.11
N TYR A 85 -7.40 -2.60 -8.88
CA TYR A 85 -8.03 -3.49 -9.85
C TYR A 85 -7.08 -3.79 -11.01
N GLU A 86 -6.42 -2.78 -11.55
CA GLU A 86 -5.45 -2.96 -12.62
C GLU A 86 -4.23 -3.77 -12.16
N VAL A 87 -3.70 -3.51 -10.97
CA VAL A 87 -2.58 -4.29 -10.43
C VAL A 87 -2.98 -5.76 -10.28
N TYR A 88 -4.14 -6.05 -9.69
CA TYR A 88 -4.63 -7.43 -9.56
C TYR A 88 -4.86 -8.09 -10.92
N ASN A 89 -5.51 -7.39 -11.86
CA ASN A 89 -5.79 -7.94 -13.19
C ASN A 89 -4.52 -8.28 -13.99
N LYS A 90 -3.44 -7.51 -13.80
CA LYS A 90 -2.17 -7.72 -14.51
C LYS A 90 -1.22 -8.72 -13.82
N THR A 91 -1.41 -8.99 -12.52
CA THR A 91 -0.48 -9.83 -11.74
C THR A 91 -1.13 -11.10 -11.21
N HIS A 92 -2.47 -11.11 -11.08
CA HIS A 92 -3.25 -12.13 -10.39
C HIS A 92 -2.81 -12.38 -8.93
N ILE A 93 -2.06 -11.45 -8.33
CA ILE A 93 -1.65 -11.52 -6.94
C ILE A 93 -2.65 -10.71 -6.10
N PRO A 94 -3.27 -11.30 -5.06
CA PRO A 94 -4.18 -10.59 -4.19
C PRO A 94 -3.51 -9.40 -3.48
N ILE A 95 -4.28 -8.32 -3.30
CA ILE A 95 -3.79 -7.05 -2.75
C ILE A 95 -4.64 -6.64 -1.56
N ILE A 96 -3.97 -6.18 -0.51
CA ILE A 96 -4.56 -5.61 0.70
C ILE A 96 -3.93 -4.23 0.92
N ALA A 97 -4.69 -3.17 0.64
CA ALA A 97 -4.26 -1.81 0.94
C ALA A 97 -4.82 -1.40 2.29
N VAL A 98 -3.98 -1.36 3.31
CA VAL A 98 -4.41 -1.02 4.68
C VAL A 98 -4.49 0.50 4.85
N THR A 99 -5.02 0.99 5.96
CA THR A 99 -4.89 2.37 6.42
C THR A 99 -5.23 2.44 7.90
N GLU A 100 -4.51 3.28 8.63
CA GLU A 100 -4.59 3.34 10.08
C GLU A 100 -5.84 4.05 10.62
N ARG A 101 -6.53 4.80 9.76
CA ARG A 101 -7.68 5.63 10.13
C ARG A 101 -8.75 5.53 9.07
N LYS A 102 -10.01 5.64 9.48
CA LYS A 102 -11.14 5.73 8.56
C LYS A 102 -10.95 6.94 7.66
N VAL A 103 -11.06 6.74 6.35
CA VAL A 103 -10.90 7.80 5.36
C VAL A 103 -12.16 8.68 5.31
N ASP A 104 -11.97 10.00 5.40
CA ASP A 104 -13.02 10.97 5.12
C ASP A 104 -13.11 11.21 3.60
N LEU A 105 -14.06 10.51 2.96
CA LEU A 105 -14.26 10.60 1.52
C LEU A 105 -14.69 12.00 1.06
N HIS A 106 -15.34 12.81 1.90
CA HIS A 106 -15.69 14.19 1.55
C HIS A 106 -14.44 15.07 1.52
N ALA A 107 -13.57 14.95 2.52
CA ALA A 107 -12.30 15.66 2.55
C ALA A 107 -11.40 15.28 1.36
N VAL A 108 -11.33 13.98 1.02
CA VAL A 108 -10.57 13.48 -0.15
C VAL A 108 -11.11 14.07 -1.45
N LYS A 109 -12.43 14.03 -1.68
CA LYS A 109 -13.07 14.61 -2.88
C LYS A 109 -12.77 16.10 -3.02
N ASN A 110 -12.91 16.87 -1.93
CA ASN A 110 -12.63 18.30 -1.94
C ASN A 110 -11.16 18.61 -2.25
N ALA A 111 -10.23 17.84 -1.66
CA ALA A 111 -8.80 18.00 -1.92
C ALA A 111 -8.45 17.69 -3.38
N LEU A 112 -9.01 16.61 -3.94
CA LEU A 112 -8.82 16.23 -5.34
C LEU A 112 -9.38 17.27 -6.31
N LEU A 113 -10.58 17.79 -6.05
CA LEU A 113 -11.20 18.82 -6.89
C LEU A 113 -10.38 20.11 -6.90
N LYS A 114 -9.85 20.50 -5.73
CA LYS A 114 -9.02 21.71 -5.59
C LYS A 114 -7.65 21.57 -6.25
N ARG A 115 -6.97 20.43 -6.06
CA ARG A 115 -5.58 20.22 -6.52
C ARG A 115 -5.50 19.71 -7.96
N PHE A 116 -6.44 18.87 -8.39
CA PHE A 116 -6.39 18.18 -9.68
C PHE A 116 -7.74 18.26 -10.43
N PRO A 117 -8.31 19.46 -10.68
CA PRO A 117 -9.62 19.59 -11.30
C PRO A 117 -9.73 18.87 -12.65
N ALA A 118 -8.68 18.91 -13.47
CA ALA A 118 -8.63 18.23 -14.78
C ALA A 118 -8.56 16.69 -14.68
N LYS A 119 -8.07 16.14 -13.56
CA LYS A 119 -7.93 14.69 -13.34
C LYS A 119 -8.90 14.15 -12.27
N TYR A 120 -9.82 14.98 -11.79
CA TYR A 120 -10.71 14.65 -10.67
C TYR A 120 -11.49 13.36 -10.93
N ASN A 121 -12.11 13.24 -12.11
CA ASN A 121 -12.91 12.08 -12.49
C ASN A 121 -12.07 10.79 -12.55
N GLU A 122 -10.87 10.85 -13.12
CA GLU A 122 -9.92 9.72 -13.18
C GLU A 122 -9.53 9.25 -11.78
N LYS A 123 -9.10 10.18 -10.92
CA LYS A 123 -8.66 9.88 -9.55
C LYS A 123 -9.82 9.35 -8.67
N ILE A 124 -11.01 9.90 -8.78
CA ILE A 124 -12.21 9.39 -8.07
C ILE A 124 -12.61 8.01 -8.58
N SER A 125 -12.56 7.77 -9.89
CA SER A 125 -12.82 6.45 -10.46
C SER A 125 -11.83 5.40 -9.95
N CYS A 126 -10.54 5.76 -9.82
CA CYS A 126 -9.53 4.91 -9.22
C CYS A 126 -9.86 4.54 -7.76
N ILE A 127 -10.25 5.51 -6.93
CA ILE A 127 -10.67 5.26 -5.53
C ILE A 127 -11.91 4.38 -5.49
N ALA A 128 -12.90 4.64 -6.35
CA ALA A 128 -14.13 3.84 -6.39
C ALA A 128 -13.86 2.38 -6.76
N ARG A 129 -12.90 2.12 -7.68
CA ARG A 129 -12.47 0.77 -8.04
C ARG A 129 -11.71 0.04 -6.94
N ALA A 130 -11.21 0.74 -5.92
CA ALA A 130 -10.68 0.10 -4.73
C ALA A 130 -11.77 -0.62 -3.88
N GLY A 131 -13.05 -0.35 -4.17
CA GLY A 131 -14.18 -1.02 -3.55
C GLY A 131 -14.40 -0.59 -2.11
N ASN A 132 -15.01 -1.47 -1.33
CA ASN A 132 -15.37 -1.20 0.06
C ASN A 132 -14.12 -0.98 0.92
N LEU A 133 -14.23 -0.06 1.89
CA LEU A 133 -13.26 0.08 2.96
C LEU A 133 -13.77 -0.72 4.16
N PHE A 134 -13.17 -1.89 4.38
CA PHE A 134 -13.48 -2.76 5.50
C PHE A 134 -12.80 -2.26 6.78
N GLU A 135 -13.33 -2.66 7.93
CA GLU A 135 -12.78 -2.39 9.26
C GLU A 135 -12.50 -3.73 9.94
N THR A 136 -11.35 -3.84 10.60
CA THR A 136 -10.97 -4.99 11.41
C THR A 136 -10.19 -4.54 12.66
N GLU A 137 -10.00 -5.44 13.61
CA GLU A 137 -9.20 -5.19 14.82
C GLU A 137 -7.99 -6.11 14.86
N ILE A 138 -6.80 -5.51 14.95
CA ILE A 138 -5.54 -6.25 15.06
C ILE A 138 -5.11 -6.27 16.52
N SER A 139 -4.80 -7.46 17.02
CA SER A 139 -4.26 -7.67 18.37
C SER A 139 -2.73 -7.65 18.32
N THR A 140 -2.12 -6.77 19.11
CA THR A 140 -0.66 -6.63 19.23
C THR A 140 -0.25 -6.69 20.69
N ALA A 141 1.05 -6.69 20.96
CA ALA A 141 1.55 -6.56 22.34
C ALA A 141 1.06 -5.28 23.06
N ALA A 142 0.72 -4.22 22.30
CA ALA A 142 0.18 -2.97 22.83
C ALA A 142 -1.36 -2.97 23.00
N GLY A 143 -2.02 -4.11 22.74
CA GLY A 143 -3.48 -4.26 22.79
C GLY A 143 -4.12 -4.31 21.40
N LYS A 144 -5.45 -4.15 21.38
CA LYS A 144 -6.26 -4.17 20.15
C LYS A 144 -6.33 -2.78 19.51
N SER A 145 -6.19 -2.72 18.20
CA SER A 145 -6.28 -1.47 17.44
C SER A 145 -7.04 -1.67 16.13
N LYS A 146 -7.85 -0.68 15.78
CA LYS A 146 -8.58 -0.66 14.52
C LYS A 146 -7.65 -0.45 13.33
N LEU A 147 -7.86 -1.26 12.30
CA LEU A 147 -7.26 -1.14 10.99
C LEU A 147 -8.36 -1.14 9.93
N TYR A 148 -8.18 -0.35 8.90
CA TYR A 148 -9.08 -0.29 7.76
C TYR A 148 -8.36 -0.82 6.53
N TYR A 149 -9.07 -1.41 5.58
CA TYR A 149 -8.43 -1.89 4.37
C TYR A 149 -9.37 -1.96 3.16
N HIS A 150 -8.77 -1.82 1.98
CA HIS A 150 -9.33 -2.30 0.72
C HIS A 150 -8.70 -3.64 0.38
N SER A 151 -9.45 -4.52 -0.28
CA SER A 151 -8.92 -5.81 -0.75
C SER A 151 -9.45 -6.19 -2.12
N ILE A 152 -8.64 -6.92 -2.88
CA ILE A 152 -9.04 -7.55 -4.14
C ILE A 152 -8.32 -8.89 -4.31
N GLY A 153 -9.02 -9.88 -4.88
CA GLY A 153 -8.46 -11.21 -5.14
C GLY A 153 -8.36 -12.13 -3.92
N ILE A 154 -8.88 -11.71 -2.76
CA ILE A 154 -8.85 -12.47 -1.49
C ILE A 154 -10.15 -12.22 -0.70
N GLY A 155 -10.68 -13.26 -0.07
CA GLY A 155 -11.89 -13.16 0.76
C GLY A 155 -11.64 -12.43 2.08
N ILE A 156 -12.66 -11.77 2.62
CA ILE A 156 -12.57 -10.97 3.87
C ILE A 156 -12.00 -11.81 5.02
N GLU A 157 -12.53 -13.02 5.26
CA GLU A 157 -12.04 -13.91 6.32
C GLU A 157 -10.56 -14.31 6.14
N GLU A 158 -10.09 -14.41 4.89
CA GLU A 158 -8.69 -14.71 4.60
C GLU A 158 -7.81 -13.47 4.77
N VAL A 159 -8.31 -12.26 4.47
CA VAL A 159 -7.59 -11.02 4.77
C VAL A 159 -7.37 -10.91 6.27
N GLU A 160 -8.40 -11.14 7.09
CA GLU A 160 -8.29 -11.03 8.54
C GLU A 160 -7.27 -12.01 9.12
N LYS A 161 -7.34 -13.29 8.73
CA LYS A 161 -6.35 -14.31 9.12
C LYS A 161 -4.93 -13.94 8.67
N LEU A 162 -4.78 -13.39 7.46
CA LEU A 162 -3.48 -12.97 6.95
C LEU A 162 -2.92 -11.82 7.78
N LEU A 163 -3.73 -10.80 8.07
CA LEU A 163 -3.34 -9.64 8.87
C LEU A 163 -2.95 -10.03 10.30
N GLU A 164 -3.63 -11.00 10.92
CA GLU A 164 -3.25 -11.55 12.22
C GLU A 164 -1.86 -12.22 12.19
N ILE A 165 -1.53 -12.96 11.13
CA ILE A 165 -0.23 -13.64 11.00
C ILE A 165 0.90 -12.63 10.79
N ILE A 166 0.66 -11.59 9.99
CA ILE A 166 1.72 -10.70 9.50
C ILE A 166 1.86 -9.40 10.28
N SER A 167 1.07 -9.16 11.33
CA SER A 167 1.12 -7.93 12.14
C SER A 167 1.43 -8.29 13.59
N ILE A 168 2.64 -7.96 14.08
CA ILE A 168 3.11 -8.40 15.41
C ILE A 168 3.32 -7.20 16.34
N ASP A 169 4.23 -6.30 15.95
CA ASP A 169 4.65 -5.15 16.77
C ASP A 169 3.65 -3.99 16.66
N SER A 170 2.87 -3.98 15.58
CA SER A 170 1.93 -2.92 15.28
C SER A 170 0.70 -3.46 14.56
N LYS A 171 -0.34 -2.63 14.45
CA LYS A 171 -1.53 -2.95 13.65
C LYS A 171 -1.28 -3.01 12.14
N LEU A 172 -0.13 -2.51 11.67
CA LEU A 172 0.27 -2.61 10.27
C LEU A 172 0.98 -3.95 10.05
N PRO A 173 0.81 -4.57 8.86
CA PRO A 173 1.66 -5.67 8.44
C PRO A 173 3.13 -5.33 8.59
N GLU A 174 3.92 -6.26 9.13
CA GLU A 174 5.34 -6.07 9.41
C GLU A 174 6.12 -5.66 8.14
N CYS A 175 5.81 -6.24 6.99
CA CYS A 175 6.41 -5.86 5.71
C CYS A 175 6.13 -4.39 5.33
N VAL A 176 4.92 -3.89 5.57
CA VAL A 176 4.54 -2.49 5.33
C VAL A 176 5.22 -1.58 6.36
N ARG A 177 5.24 -1.97 7.64
CA ARG A 177 5.95 -1.24 8.70
C ARG A 177 7.44 -1.11 8.41
N MET A 178 8.08 -2.18 7.93
CA MET A 178 9.48 -2.18 7.52
C MET A 178 9.71 -1.27 6.31
N ALA A 179 8.85 -1.35 5.29
CA ALA A 179 8.91 -0.45 4.13
C ALA A 179 8.82 1.02 4.55
N HIS A 180 7.90 1.35 5.47
CA HIS A 180 7.77 2.68 6.07
C HIS A 180 9.06 3.13 6.77
N ILE A 181 9.63 2.27 7.64
CA ILE A 181 10.85 2.57 8.38
C ILE A 181 12.03 2.85 7.43
N ILE A 182 12.21 2.01 6.41
CA ILE A 182 13.24 2.19 5.38
C ILE A 182 12.98 3.48 4.59
N GLY A 183 11.73 3.74 4.20
CA GLY A 183 11.32 4.95 3.48
C GLY A 183 11.67 6.24 4.23
N ARG A 184 11.63 6.24 5.57
CA ARG A 184 12.05 7.39 6.39
C ARG A 184 13.55 7.64 6.36
N ALA A 185 14.38 6.65 6.00
CA ALA A 185 15.83 6.86 5.85
C ALA A 185 16.16 7.79 4.66
N PHE A 186 15.21 8.00 3.74
CA PHE A 186 15.36 8.91 2.59
C PHE A 186 15.09 10.38 2.93
N ARG A 187 14.82 10.73 4.20
CA ARG A 187 14.54 12.11 4.67
C ARG A 187 15.57 13.19 4.29
N ASN A 188 16.77 12.78 3.86
CA ASN A 188 17.89 13.66 3.52
C ASN A 188 18.25 13.67 2.01
N TYR A 189 17.44 13.05 1.15
CA TYR A 189 17.61 13.08 -0.30
C TYR A 189 16.56 13.94 -0.99
#